data_AF-A0A0S7Y2S2-F1
#
_entry.id   AF-A0A0S7Y2S2-F1
#
_cell.length_a   1.000
_cell.length_b   1.000
_cell.length_c   1.000
_cell.angle_alpha   90.00
_cell.angle_beta   90.00
_cell.angle_gamma   90.00
#
_symmetry.space_group_name_H-M   'P 1'
#
loop_
_entity.id
_entity.type
_entity.pdbx_description
1 polymer ?
#
loop_
_entity_poly.entity_id
_entity_poly.type
_entity_poly.pdbx_seq_one_letter_code
_entity_poly.pdbx_strand_id
1 'polypeptide(L)'
;MTTEEPDGQTRFQKVRSRLIEFIRNEVDLGANIAVVTFGEGAALVARERIRTDADKARLIQRIEKMKADAQATYMAAGIDIAVQALRALAKEHPGRSRMLVLLTDGKNQPPRSVPPEHRLTFQKLLQSYKSLPGFKPGEDWFFWYCFIGKADEQTQKFVESMAGEPKAVTGPWRFRKVRFNRVVVNLGDVATGDWTAEFPSQADRKLGESLRATTRAPGEYQLQFSDVLLDEAGKGETITVSPRTVSMAKADQAVVLRLTARNVAAGERRGRIVIRSPGKMVFVRPQQFHVRFRASAAEVLVAQRDGVRFGRIAPGKAETKTIDLIPSEMARRIAAGKRAALVLPKDLPAPPRSRWRSVRLSG
;
A
#
# COMPACT_ATOMS: atom_id res chain seq x y z
N MET A 1 4.67 19.79 -31.33
CA MET A 1 3.97 18.68 -32.04
C MET A 1 2.70 18.26 -31.31
N THR A 2 1.54 18.74 -31.74
CA THR A 2 0.20 18.37 -31.21
C THR A 2 -0.51 17.49 -32.22
N THR A 3 -0.15 16.21 -32.27
CA THR A 3 -1.02 15.22 -32.92
C THR A 3 -2.11 14.89 -31.92
N GLU A 4 -3.32 15.37 -32.18
CA GLU A 4 -4.51 14.93 -31.45
C GLU A 4 -4.71 13.43 -31.72
N GLU A 5 -4.87 12.66 -30.65
CA GLU A 5 -5.22 11.25 -30.75
C GLU A 5 -6.75 11.10 -30.86
N PRO A 6 -7.28 9.91 -31.19
CA PRO A 6 -8.71 9.70 -31.43
C PRO A 6 -9.64 10.11 -30.27
N ASP A 7 -9.09 10.34 -29.08
CA ASP A 7 -9.78 10.79 -27.87
C ASP A 7 -9.71 12.31 -27.64
N GLY A 8 -9.21 13.09 -28.60
CA GLY A 8 -9.12 14.56 -28.54
C GLY A 8 -8.06 15.10 -27.57
N GLN A 9 -7.23 14.23 -26.98
CA GLN A 9 -6.15 14.65 -26.09
C GLN A 9 -4.80 14.65 -26.82
N THR A 10 -4.02 15.70 -26.59
CA THR A 10 -2.60 15.72 -26.95
C THR A 10 -1.81 14.71 -26.11
N ARG A 11 -0.72 14.18 -26.65
CA ARG A 11 0.18 13.27 -25.91
C ARG A 11 0.66 13.85 -24.58
N PHE A 12 0.93 15.16 -24.54
CA PHE A 12 1.30 15.85 -23.31
C PHE A 12 0.17 15.85 -22.27
N GLN A 13 -1.06 16.16 -22.69
CA GLN A 13 -2.22 16.09 -21.79
C GLN A 13 -2.39 14.67 -21.22
N LYS A 14 -2.19 13.63 -22.03
CA LYS A 14 -2.21 12.23 -21.54
C LYS A 14 -1.12 11.98 -20.50
N VAL A 15 0.14 12.33 -20.78
CA VAL A 15 1.25 12.18 -19.82
C VAL A 15 0.96 12.92 -18.51
N ARG A 16 0.50 14.18 -18.61
CA ARG A 16 0.20 15.04 -17.47
C ARG A 16 -0.93 14.48 -16.60
N SER A 17 -2.07 14.13 -17.21
CA SER A 17 -3.22 13.56 -16.50
C SER A 17 -2.84 12.29 -15.73
N ARG A 18 -1.94 11.49 -16.30
CA ARG A 18 -1.50 10.25 -15.68
C ARG A 18 -0.48 10.44 -14.57
N LEU A 19 0.44 11.40 -14.72
CA LEU A 19 1.31 11.79 -13.61
C LEU A 19 0.47 12.30 -12.42
N ILE A 20 -0.59 13.06 -12.67
CA ILE A 20 -1.52 13.51 -11.64
C ILE A 20 -2.22 12.32 -10.98
N GLU A 21 -2.73 11.37 -11.76
CA GLU A 21 -3.37 10.15 -11.27
C GLU A 21 -2.41 9.32 -10.40
N PHE A 22 -1.15 9.19 -10.82
CA PHE A 22 -0.09 8.52 -10.05
C PHE A 22 0.11 9.18 -8.69
N ILE A 23 0.28 10.50 -8.66
CA ILE A 23 0.53 11.24 -7.41
C ILE A 23 -0.67 11.15 -6.47
N ARG A 24 -1.88 11.22 -7.01
CA ARG A 24 -3.10 11.14 -6.22
C ARG A 24 -3.22 9.77 -5.55
N ASN A 25 -3.08 8.70 -6.33
CA ASN A 25 -3.52 7.37 -5.94
C ASN A 25 -2.39 6.47 -5.39
N GLU A 26 -1.15 6.66 -5.85
CA GLU A 26 -0.06 5.68 -5.64
C GLU A 26 1.08 6.21 -4.78
N VAL A 27 1.16 7.53 -4.60
CA VAL A 27 2.19 8.12 -3.74
C VAL A 27 1.75 8.04 -2.29
N ASP A 28 2.65 7.51 -1.46
CA ASP A 28 2.43 7.36 -0.03
C ASP A 28 2.83 8.61 0.76
N LEU A 29 2.18 8.81 1.91
CA LEU A 29 2.69 9.74 2.91
C LEU A 29 4.08 9.26 3.37
N GLY A 30 4.98 10.22 3.56
CA GLY A 30 6.39 10.01 3.80
C GLY A 30 7.25 9.83 2.55
N ALA A 31 6.67 9.78 1.34
CA ALA A 31 7.44 9.73 0.09
C ALA A 31 8.15 11.05 -0.20
N ASN A 32 9.32 10.96 -0.84
CA ASN A 32 10.01 12.12 -1.40
C ASN A 32 9.92 12.02 -2.92
N ILE A 33 9.38 13.05 -3.57
CA ILE A 33 9.19 13.11 -5.01
C ILE A 33 10.08 14.19 -5.60
N ALA A 34 10.71 13.87 -6.71
CA ALA A 34 11.30 14.83 -7.63
C ALA A 34 10.57 14.74 -8.97
N VAL A 35 10.14 15.88 -9.52
CA VAL A 35 9.51 15.97 -10.84
C VAL A 35 10.48 16.67 -11.77
N VAL A 36 10.88 15.96 -12.83
CA VAL A 36 11.77 16.46 -13.87
C VAL A 36 11.00 16.58 -15.17
N THR A 37 11.09 17.73 -15.82
CA THR A 37 10.59 17.93 -17.20
C THR A 37 11.76 17.85 -18.17
N PHE A 38 11.47 17.45 -19.40
CA PHE A 38 12.45 17.43 -20.48
C PHE A 38 11.78 17.75 -21.81
N GLY A 39 12.56 18.36 -22.70
CA GLY A 39 12.15 18.87 -24.00
C GLY A 39 13.40 19.18 -24.82
N GLU A 40 13.70 20.45 -25.06
CA GLU A 40 15.00 20.86 -25.61
C GLU A 40 16.13 20.76 -24.56
N GLY A 41 15.79 21.01 -23.30
CA GLY A 41 16.64 20.77 -22.13
C GLY A 41 15.94 19.89 -21.11
N ALA A 42 16.49 19.80 -19.91
CA ALA A 42 15.86 19.12 -18.78
C ALA A 42 15.98 19.95 -17.50
N ALA A 43 14.94 19.93 -16.66
CA ALA A 43 14.90 20.73 -15.44
C ALA A 43 14.17 20.01 -14.32
N LEU A 44 14.68 20.17 -13.09
CA LEU A 44 13.97 19.77 -11.86
C LEU A 44 12.93 20.84 -11.53
N VAL A 45 11.65 20.52 -11.70
CA VAL A 45 10.54 21.47 -11.53
C VAL A 45 9.96 21.43 -10.12
N ALA A 46 10.02 20.28 -9.46
CA ALA A 46 9.58 20.14 -8.08
C ALA A 46 10.42 19.11 -7.32
N ARG A 47 10.63 19.37 -6.04
CA ARG A 47 11.15 18.40 -5.06
C ARG A 47 10.39 18.56 -3.76
N GLU A 48 9.59 17.57 -3.39
CA GLU A 48 8.68 17.67 -2.26
C GLU A 48 8.63 16.37 -1.45
N ARG A 49 8.55 16.52 -0.13
CA ARG A 49 8.19 15.43 0.78
C ARG A 49 6.69 15.47 1.01
N ILE A 50 6.01 14.38 0.71
CA ILE A 50 4.57 14.24 0.91
C ILE A 50 4.33 13.84 2.35
N ARG A 51 3.85 14.74 3.20
CA ARG A 51 3.47 14.45 4.60
C ARG A 51 1.96 14.38 4.76
N THR A 52 1.23 15.08 3.91
CA THR A 52 -0.22 15.23 3.94
C THR A 52 -0.80 15.18 2.53
N ASP A 53 -2.12 15.03 2.42
CA ASP A 53 -2.82 15.15 1.13
C ASP A 53 -2.78 16.58 0.57
N ALA A 54 -2.61 17.59 1.43
CA ALA A 54 -2.38 18.96 0.98
C ALA A 54 -1.06 19.09 0.20
N ASP A 55 -0.02 18.34 0.57
CA ASP A 55 1.25 18.32 -0.16
C ASP A 55 1.07 17.72 -1.56
N LYS A 56 0.28 16.63 -1.68
CA LYS A 56 -0.10 16.07 -2.98
C LYS A 56 -0.86 17.08 -3.84
N ALA A 57 -1.84 17.76 -3.25
CA ALA A 57 -2.65 18.75 -3.96
C ALA A 57 -1.79 19.90 -4.51
N ARG A 58 -0.84 20.42 -3.74
CA ARG A 58 0.11 21.45 -4.21
C ARG A 58 1.00 20.95 -5.35
N LEU A 59 1.52 19.73 -5.25
CA LEU A 59 2.32 19.13 -6.32
C LEU A 59 1.49 18.93 -7.60
N ILE A 60 0.24 18.48 -7.47
CA ILE A 60 -0.70 18.33 -8.60
C ILE A 60 -0.96 19.68 -9.26
N GLN A 61 -1.24 20.73 -8.50
CA GLN A 61 -1.45 22.08 -9.05
C GLN A 61 -0.23 22.59 -9.82
N ARG A 62 0.99 22.27 -9.37
CA ARG A 62 2.22 22.60 -10.12
C ARG A 62 2.30 21.87 -11.45
N ILE A 63 1.93 20.58 -11.46
CA ILE A 63 1.92 19.74 -12.66
C ILE A 63 0.84 20.19 -13.66
N GLU A 64 -0.34 20.57 -13.18
CA GLU A 64 -1.44 21.08 -14.01
C GLU A 64 -1.04 22.33 -14.80
N LYS A 65 -0.19 23.18 -14.22
CA LYS A 65 0.33 24.39 -14.84
C LYS A 65 1.44 24.15 -15.87
N MET A 66 1.99 22.93 -15.95
CA MET A 66 3.02 22.60 -16.94
C MET A 66 2.48 22.65 -18.37
N LYS A 67 3.33 23.07 -19.31
CA LYS A 67 3.07 23.15 -20.74
C LYS A 67 4.13 22.37 -21.52
N ALA A 68 3.77 21.87 -22.70
CA ALA A 68 4.71 21.31 -23.67
C ALA A 68 5.00 22.34 -24.77
N ASP A 69 5.91 23.26 -24.47
CA ASP A 69 6.39 24.32 -25.37
C ASP A 69 7.58 23.88 -26.24
N ALA A 70 8.34 22.88 -25.78
CA ALA A 70 9.48 22.32 -26.49
C ALA A 70 9.10 21.62 -27.81
N GLN A 71 9.95 21.76 -28.82
CA GLN A 71 9.82 21.07 -30.12
C GLN A 71 10.67 19.79 -30.24
N ALA A 72 11.40 19.46 -29.17
CA ALA A 72 12.31 18.32 -29.11
C ALA A 72 12.00 17.48 -27.85
N THR A 73 12.43 16.22 -27.86
CA THR A 73 12.27 15.28 -26.74
C THR A 73 13.65 14.74 -26.37
N TYR A 74 14.44 15.55 -25.68
CA TYR A 74 15.80 15.21 -25.30
C TYR A 74 15.84 14.30 -24.07
N MET A 75 15.40 13.06 -24.27
CA MET A 75 15.18 12.08 -23.21
C MET A 75 16.46 11.77 -22.43
N ALA A 76 17.61 11.68 -23.09
CA ALA A 76 18.88 11.43 -22.41
C ALA A 76 19.20 12.52 -21.37
N ALA A 77 19.01 13.79 -21.70
CA ALA A 77 19.18 14.90 -20.76
C ALA A 77 18.18 14.81 -19.59
N GLY A 78 16.92 14.45 -19.88
CA GLY A 78 15.90 14.22 -18.86
C GLY A 78 16.28 13.14 -17.85
N ILE A 79 16.80 12.01 -18.34
CA ILE A 79 17.22 10.88 -17.51
C ILE A 79 18.42 11.27 -16.64
N ASP A 80 19.38 12.02 -17.17
CA ASP A 80 20.53 12.50 -16.40
C ASP A 80 20.11 13.32 -15.18
N ILE A 81 19.30 14.35 -15.41
CA ILE A 81 18.78 15.19 -14.31
C ILE A 81 17.96 14.36 -13.32
N ALA A 82 17.16 13.40 -13.79
CA ALA A 82 16.38 12.51 -12.92
C ALA A 82 17.28 11.59 -12.07
N VAL A 83 18.34 11.04 -12.63
CA VAL A 83 19.32 10.21 -11.89
C VAL A 83 20.05 11.05 -10.86
N GLN A 84 20.47 12.27 -11.20
CA GLN A 84 21.10 13.18 -10.25
C GLN A 84 20.17 13.53 -9.08
N ALA A 85 18.90 13.85 -9.37
CA ALA A 85 17.89 14.10 -8.34
C ALA A 85 17.67 12.87 -7.43
N LEU A 86 17.63 11.68 -8.02
CA LEU A 86 17.47 10.43 -7.26
C LEU A 86 18.68 10.13 -6.37
N ARG A 87 19.90 10.47 -6.81
CA ARG A 87 21.13 10.35 -6.01
C ARG A 87 21.13 11.35 -4.85
N ALA A 88 20.71 12.58 -5.08
CA ALA A 88 20.54 13.57 -4.01
C ALA A 88 19.57 13.05 -2.93
N LEU A 89 18.43 12.48 -3.36
CA LEU A 89 17.48 11.83 -2.44
C LEU A 89 18.08 10.64 -1.70
N ALA A 90 18.91 9.83 -2.37
CA ALA A 90 19.59 8.69 -1.74
C ALA A 90 20.57 9.12 -0.64
N LYS A 91 21.28 10.23 -0.86
CA LYS A 91 22.23 10.80 0.11
C LYS A 91 21.49 11.35 1.34
N GLU A 92 20.38 12.05 1.12
CA GLU A 92 19.57 12.63 2.22
C GLU A 92 18.78 11.56 2.99
N HIS A 93 18.43 10.46 2.31
CA HIS A 93 17.57 9.41 2.86
C HIS A 93 18.14 8.02 2.56
N PRO A 94 19.26 7.65 3.20
CA PRO A 94 19.89 6.35 3.00
C PRO A 94 18.94 5.21 3.39
N GLY A 95 19.05 4.08 2.68
CA GLY A 95 18.27 2.87 2.94
C GLY A 95 16.80 2.90 2.48
N ARG A 96 16.33 3.99 1.85
CA ARG A 96 14.98 4.05 1.27
C ARG A 96 14.97 3.52 -0.16
N SER A 97 13.92 2.79 -0.52
CA SER A 97 13.67 2.36 -1.89
C SER A 97 13.52 3.55 -2.83
N ARG A 98 14.06 3.40 -4.04
CA ARG A 98 14.13 4.47 -5.03
C ARG A 98 13.45 4.04 -6.33
N MET A 99 12.78 4.98 -6.98
CA MET A 99 12.15 4.73 -8.27
C MET A 99 12.31 5.94 -9.17
N LEU A 100 12.60 5.68 -10.44
CA LEU A 100 12.53 6.64 -11.52
C LEU A 100 11.41 6.19 -12.45
N VAL A 101 10.44 7.06 -12.69
CA VAL A 101 9.36 6.84 -13.67
C VAL A 101 9.56 7.82 -14.81
N LEU A 102 9.77 7.29 -16.01
CA LEU A 102 9.93 8.06 -17.24
C LEU A 102 8.65 7.96 -18.06
N LEU A 103 8.00 9.11 -18.29
CA LEU A 103 6.77 9.22 -19.07
C LEU A 103 7.06 10.00 -20.35
N THR A 104 6.86 9.38 -21.51
CA THR A 104 7.25 9.97 -22.80
C THR A 104 6.41 9.45 -23.98
N ASP A 105 6.67 9.93 -25.20
CA ASP A 105 6.09 9.43 -26.45
C ASP A 105 6.94 8.33 -27.11
N GLY A 106 8.01 7.90 -26.45
CA GLY A 106 8.84 6.82 -26.96
C GLY A 106 10.13 7.25 -27.63
N LYS A 107 10.30 8.54 -27.92
CA LYS A 107 11.27 9.03 -28.90
C LYS A 107 12.33 9.90 -28.26
N ASN A 108 13.60 9.57 -28.44
CA ASN A 108 14.70 10.46 -28.10
C ASN A 108 15.08 11.33 -29.30
N GLN A 109 14.66 12.59 -29.27
CA GLN A 109 14.91 13.58 -30.32
C GLN A 109 15.63 14.78 -29.71
N PRO A 110 16.96 14.77 -29.59
CA PRO A 110 17.72 15.93 -29.12
C PRO A 110 17.50 17.14 -30.05
N PRO A 111 17.48 18.37 -29.52
CA PRO A 111 17.27 19.56 -30.33
C PRO A 111 18.42 19.74 -31.33
N ARG A 112 18.10 20.31 -32.50
CA ARG A 112 19.08 20.58 -33.57
C ARG A 112 20.16 21.58 -33.14
N SER A 113 19.84 22.44 -32.18
CA SER A 113 20.76 23.42 -31.60
C SER A 113 21.92 22.79 -30.81
N VAL A 114 21.80 21.53 -30.38
CA VAL A 114 22.90 20.83 -29.69
C VAL A 114 23.73 20.07 -30.74
N PRO A 115 25.03 20.43 -30.92
CA PRO A 115 25.90 19.76 -31.88
C PRO A 115 26.08 18.27 -31.55
N PRO A 116 26.15 17.37 -32.55
CA PRO A 116 26.20 15.91 -32.33
C PRO A 116 27.24 15.43 -31.31
N GLU A 117 28.43 16.01 -31.32
CA GLU A 117 29.56 15.72 -30.44
C GLU A 117 29.24 16.03 -28.96
N HIS A 118 28.47 17.09 -28.72
CA HIS A 118 28.03 17.51 -27.40
C HIS A 118 26.76 16.80 -26.94
N ARG A 119 26.10 16.02 -27.81
CA ARG A 119 24.90 15.29 -27.41
C ARG A 119 25.24 14.22 -26.38
N LEU A 120 24.53 14.28 -25.26
CA LEU A 120 24.32 13.18 -24.35
C LEU A 120 23.56 12.07 -25.07
N THR A 121 24.10 10.86 -25.05
CA THR A 121 23.49 9.66 -25.63
C THR A 121 23.23 8.64 -24.53
N PHE A 122 22.32 7.71 -24.76
CA PHE A 122 22.07 6.62 -23.81
C PHE A 122 23.33 5.78 -23.51
N GLN A 123 24.22 5.61 -24.48
CA GLN A 123 25.50 4.93 -24.27
C GLN A 123 26.42 5.72 -23.33
N LYS A 124 26.57 7.03 -23.56
CA LYS A 124 27.34 7.92 -22.67
C LYS A 124 26.77 7.89 -21.25
N LEU A 125 25.44 7.90 -21.11
CA LEU A 125 24.77 7.74 -19.81
C LEU A 125 25.13 6.41 -19.14
N LEU A 126 24.92 5.28 -19.81
CA LEU A 126 25.22 3.96 -19.26
C LEU A 126 26.68 3.84 -18.81
N GLN A 127 27.63 4.38 -19.57
CA GLN A 127 29.03 4.42 -19.20
C GLN A 127 29.26 5.28 -17.95
N SER A 128 28.72 6.50 -17.92
CA SER A 128 28.84 7.42 -16.78
C SER A 128 28.22 6.84 -15.50
N TYR A 129 27.17 6.06 -15.66
CA TYR A 129 26.38 5.48 -14.59
C TYR A 129 27.02 4.25 -13.97
N LYS A 130 27.69 3.41 -14.78
CA LYS A 130 28.44 2.24 -14.30
C LYS A 130 29.54 2.60 -13.32
N SER A 131 30.10 3.81 -13.41
CA SER A 131 31.14 4.29 -12.48
C SER A 131 30.59 4.99 -11.24
N LEU A 132 29.26 5.17 -11.11
CA LEU A 132 28.68 5.85 -9.96
C LEU A 132 28.64 4.93 -8.72
N PRO A 133 29.20 5.35 -7.58
CA PRO A 133 29.10 4.59 -6.34
C PRO A 133 27.63 4.38 -5.93
N GLY A 134 27.27 3.12 -5.64
CA GLY A 134 25.91 2.76 -5.21
C GLY A 134 24.85 2.80 -6.33
N PHE A 135 25.28 2.88 -7.58
CA PHE A 135 24.40 2.78 -8.74
C PHE A 135 24.35 1.33 -9.24
N LYS A 136 23.28 0.62 -8.93
CA LYS A 136 23.08 -0.79 -9.32
C LYS A 136 21.68 -1.01 -9.90
N PRO A 137 21.48 -0.77 -11.22
CA PRO A 137 20.16 -0.85 -11.85
C PRO A 137 19.45 -2.16 -11.49
N GLY A 138 18.21 -2.05 -11.02
CA GLY A 138 17.40 -3.20 -10.67
C GLY A 138 17.61 -3.76 -9.25
N GLU A 139 18.70 -3.42 -8.54
CA GLU A 139 18.90 -3.82 -7.13
C GLU A 139 18.30 -2.78 -6.18
N ASP A 140 18.88 -1.59 -6.12
CA ASP A 140 18.53 -0.58 -5.11
C ASP A 140 17.51 0.48 -5.59
N TRP A 141 17.08 0.35 -6.85
CA TRP A 141 16.26 1.34 -7.53
C TRP A 141 15.59 0.74 -8.77
N PHE A 142 14.39 1.24 -9.05
CA PHE A 142 13.54 0.76 -10.13
C PHE A 142 13.43 1.80 -11.24
N PHE A 143 13.66 1.40 -12.49
CA PHE A 143 13.44 2.25 -13.66
C PHE A 143 12.16 1.82 -14.37
N TRP A 144 11.15 2.67 -14.36
CA TRP A 144 9.92 2.47 -15.10
C TRP A 144 9.89 3.32 -16.33
N TYR A 145 9.56 2.70 -17.45
CA TYR A 145 9.47 3.40 -18.72
C TYR A 145 8.07 3.26 -19.29
N CYS A 146 7.32 4.34 -19.26
CA CYS A 146 5.97 4.39 -19.81
C CYS A 146 5.97 5.29 -21.04
N PHE A 147 5.50 4.76 -22.16
CA PHE A 147 5.48 5.48 -23.43
C PHE A 147 4.12 5.43 -24.10
N ILE A 148 3.75 6.52 -24.76
CA ILE A 148 2.60 6.57 -25.65
C ILE A 148 3.06 6.12 -27.04
N GLY A 149 2.36 5.15 -27.64
CA GLY A 149 2.72 4.64 -28.97
C GLY A 149 3.84 3.59 -28.94
N LYS A 150 4.83 3.71 -29.82
CA LYS A 150 5.95 2.77 -29.95
C LYS A 150 7.27 3.48 -29.63
N ALA A 151 8.00 2.96 -28.65
CA ALA A 151 9.34 3.44 -28.32
C ALA A 151 10.36 3.10 -29.40
N ASP A 152 11.33 3.99 -29.62
CA ASP A 152 12.46 3.72 -30.50
C ASP A 152 13.40 2.65 -29.92
N GLU A 153 14.15 1.99 -30.80
CA GLU A 153 15.00 0.85 -30.44
C GLU A 153 16.11 1.23 -29.46
N GLN A 154 16.71 2.43 -29.61
CA GLN A 154 17.77 2.89 -28.71
C GLN A 154 17.25 3.08 -27.29
N THR A 155 16.04 3.61 -27.17
CA THR A 155 15.38 3.81 -25.88
C THR A 155 15.01 2.48 -25.24
N GLN A 156 14.47 1.52 -26.02
CA GLN A 156 14.18 0.18 -25.51
C GLN A 156 15.43 -0.51 -24.96
N LYS A 157 16.52 -0.53 -25.74
CA LYS A 157 17.82 -1.10 -25.33
C LYS A 157 18.37 -0.43 -24.07
N PHE A 158 18.23 0.89 -23.95
CA PHE A 158 18.64 1.62 -22.76
C PHE A 158 17.82 1.18 -21.53
N VAL A 159 16.49 1.13 -21.66
CA VAL A 159 15.58 0.73 -20.57
C VAL A 159 15.89 -0.68 -20.08
N GLU A 160 16.09 -1.62 -20.99
CA GLU A 160 16.47 -3.00 -20.68
C GLU A 160 17.83 -3.06 -19.96
N SER A 161 18.81 -2.30 -20.43
CA SER A 161 20.15 -2.21 -19.79
C SER A 161 20.08 -1.63 -18.37
N MET A 162 19.05 -0.85 -18.07
CA MET A 162 18.78 -0.28 -16.75
C MET A 162 17.89 -1.19 -15.90
N ALA A 163 17.69 -2.45 -16.31
CA ALA A 163 16.76 -3.40 -15.70
C ALA A 163 15.34 -2.83 -15.55
N GLY A 164 14.97 -1.92 -16.45
CA GLY A 164 13.70 -1.22 -16.44
C GLY A 164 12.60 -1.97 -17.15
N GLU A 165 11.37 -1.49 -16.97
CA GLU A 165 10.19 -2.13 -17.57
C GLU A 165 9.46 -1.24 -18.54
N PRO A 166 9.57 -1.52 -19.85
CA PRO A 166 8.81 -0.80 -20.85
C PRO A 166 7.32 -1.16 -20.73
N LYS A 167 6.48 -0.14 -20.69
CA LYS A 167 5.02 -0.25 -20.74
C LYS A 167 4.46 0.73 -21.76
N ALA A 168 3.87 0.18 -22.80
CA ALA A 168 3.00 0.97 -23.67
C ALA A 168 1.77 1.41 -22.87
N VAL A 169 1.47 2.70 -22.90
CA VAL A 169 0.29 3.28 -22.27
C VAL A 169 -0.86 3.17 -23.27
N THR A 170 -1.51 2.01 -23.29
CA THR A 170 -2.74 1.77 -24.07
C THR A 170 -3.95 1.66 -23.13
N GLY A 171 -4.94 2.53 -23.32
CA GLY A 171 -6.19 2.54 -22.53
C GLY A 171 -6.07 3.14 -21.12
N PRO A 172 -6.98 2.76 -20.18
CA PRO A 172 -6.94 3.21 -18.80
C PRO A 172 -5.64 2.74 -18.13
N TRP A 173 -4.83 3.69 -17.65
CA TRP A 173 -3.59 3.36 -16.96
C TRP A 173 -3.95 2.74 -15.61
N ARG A 174 -3.80 1.43 -15.51
CA ARG A 174 -3.97 0.71 -14.25
C ARG A 174 -2.65 0.69 -13.52
N PHE A 175 -2.46 1.61 -12.58
CA PHE A 175 -1.27 1.65 -11.71
C PHE A 175 -1.07 0.36 -10.91
N ARG A 176 -2.12 -0.45 -10.70
CA ARG A 176 -2.02 -1.83 -10.20
C ARG A 176 -1.12 -2.77 -11.02
N LYS A 177 -0.77 -2.42 -12.27
CA LYS A 177 0.23 -3.13 -13.11
C LYS A 177 1.63 -2.50 -13.03
N VAL A 178 1.74 -1.26 -12.56
CA VAL A 178 2.99 -0.72 -12.02
C VAL A 178 3.20 -1.46 -10.70
N ARG A 179 4.42 -1.88 -10.37
CA ARG A 179 4.71 -2.77 -9.23
C ARG A 179 4.52 -2.12 -7.84
N PHE A 180 3.52 -1.26 -7.71
CA PHE A 180 2.90 -0.84 -6.46
C PHE A 180 1.68 -1.72 -6.20
N ASN A 181 1.88 -3.04 -6.10
CA ASN A 181 0.83 -3.85 -5.50
C ASN A 181 0.82 -3.51 -4.00
N ARG A 182 0.10 -2.44 -3.64
CA ARG A 182 -0.45 -2.26 -2.30
C ARG A 182 -1.43 -3.41 -2.10
N VAL A 183 -0.90 -4.57 -1.73
CA VAL A 183 -1.73 -5.66 -1.25
C VAL A 183 -2.18 -5.23 0.14
N VAL A 184 -3.40 -4.74 0.19
CA VAL A 184 -4.07 -4.37 1.43
C VAL A 184 -4.72 -5.62 2.01
N VAL A 185 -4.23 -6.01 3.16
CA VAL A 185 -4.78 -7.02 4.06
C VAL A 185 -5.88 -6.35 4.86
N ASN A 186 -7.13 -6.53 4.42
CA ASN A 186 -8.28 -6.04 5.15
C ASN A 186 -8.78 -7.14 6.08
N LEU A 187 -8.61 -6.96 7.39
CA LEU A 187 -9.14 -7.92 8.38
C LEU A 187 -10.61 -7.62 8.73
N GLY A 188 -11.17 -6.50 8.23
CA GLY A 188 -12.49 -6.02 8.60
C GLY A 188 -12.56 -5.56 10.05
N ASP A 189 -13.70 -5.81 10.69
CA ASP A 189 -13.89 -5.54 12.10
C ASP A 189 -13.29 -6.67 12.95
N VAL A 190 -12.49 -6.31 13.96
CA VAL A 190 -11.88 -7.20 14.95
C VAL A 190 -12.19 -6.72 16.37
N ALA A 191 -11.91 -7.58 17.35
CA ALA A 191 -12.05 -7.24 18.77
C ALA A 191 -11.01 -6.20 19.21
N THR A 192 -11.34 -5.37 20.20
CA THR A 192 -10.34 -4.72 21.04
C THR A 192 -9.61 -5.72 21.93
N GLY A 193 -8.35 -5.42 22.28
CA GLY A 193 -7.52 -6.27 23.14
C GLY A 193 -6.81 -7.35 22.34
N ASP A 194 -6.91 -8.59 22.82
CA ASP A 194 -6.18 -9.73 22.29
C ASP A 194 -7.03 -10.53 21.31
N TRP A 195 -6.51 -10.75 20.10
CA TRP A 195 -7.20 -11.53 19.08
C TRP A 195 -6.23 -12.28 18.17
N THR A 196 -6.76 -13.23 17.41
CA THR A 196 -6.00 -13.94 16.37
C THR A 196 -6.86 -14.09 15.11
N ALA A 197 -6.28 -13.78 13.96
CA ALA A 197 -6.93 -13.91 12.66
C ALA A 197 -5.99 -14.55 11.64
N GLU A 198 -6.53 -15.33 10.71
CA GLU A 198 -5.80 -15.84 9.55
C GLU A 198 -6.08 -14.96 8.33
N PHE A 199 -5.04 -14.75 7.52
CA PHE A 199 -5.12 -13.98 6.30
C PHE A 199 -4.36 -14.67 5.14
N PRO A 200 -4.97 -14.81 3.95
CA PRO A 200 -6.39 -14.58 3.69
C PRO A 200 -7.26 -15.51 4.54
N SER A 201 -8.45 -15.07 4.93
CA SER A 201 -9.32 -15.88 5.78
C SER A 201 -9.73 -17.17 5.06
N GLN A 202 -10.28 -18.14 5.77
CA GLN A 202 -10.78 -19.36 5.11
C GLN A 202 -11.90 -19.05 4.11
N ALA A 203 -12.73 -18.04 4.37
CA ALA A 203 -13.77 -17.60 3.44
C ALA A 203 -13.16 -16.95 2.19
N ASP A 204 -12.19 -16.06 2.36
CA ASP A 204 -11.51 -15.37 1.25
C ASP A 204 -10.79 -16.38 0.35
N ARG A 205 -10.15 -17.40 0.94
CA ARG A 205 -9.53 -18.51 0.19
C ARG A 205 -10.55 -19.28 -0.66
N LYS A 206 -11.76 -19.51 -0.15
CA LYS A 206 -12.84 -20.17 -0.92
C LYS A 206 -13.33 -19.30 -2.09
N LEU A 207 -13.23 -17.98 -1.96
CA LEU A 207 -13.52 -17.02 -3.02
C LEU A 207 -12.35 -16.83 -4.00
N GLY A 208 -11.26 -17.58 -3.84
CA GLY A 208 -10.07 -17.51 -4.70
C GLY A 208 -9.11 -16.36 -4.37
N GLU A 209 -9.36 -15.62 -3.28
CA GLU A 209 -8.41 -14.62 -2.82
C GLU A 209 -7.19 -15.32 -2.20
N SER A 210 -6.00 -14.94 -2.67
CA SER A 210 -4.76 -15.47 -2.16
C SER A 210 -3.75 -14.36 -1.94
N LEU A 211 -3.07 -14.42 -0.80
CA LEU A 211 -1.88 -13.62 -0.57
C LEU A 211 -0.73 -14.29 -1.30
N ARG A 212 -0.36 -13.79 -2.47
CA ARG A 212 0.70 -14.41 -3.28
C ARG A 212 2.01 -13.69 -3.08
N ALA A 213 3.04 -14.45 -2.74
CA ALA A 213 4.41 -13.99 -2.88
C ALA A 213 4.94 -14.48 -4.22
N THR A 214 5.58 -13.59 -4.96
CA THR A 214 6.22 -13.92 -6.24
C THR A 214 7.71 -13.61 -6.23
N THR A 215 8.50 -14.45 -6.89
CA THR A 215 9.94 -14.29 -7.13
C THR A 215 10.20 -14.30 -8.65
N ARG A 216 11.42 -13.93 -9.08
CA ARG A 216 11.76 -13.83 -10.52
C ARG A 216 11.92 -15.19 -11.21
N ALA A 217 12.38 -16.21 -10.49
CA ALA A 217 12.68 -17.53 -11.03
C ALA A 217 12.28 -18.60 -10.01
N PRO A 218 11.88 -19.81 -10.44
CA PRO A 218 11.65 -20.92 -9.51
C PRO A 218 12.94 -21.27 -8.74
N GLY A 219 12.79 -21.71 -7.50
CA GLY A 219 13.91 -22.04 -6.62
C GLY A 219 13.49 -22.03 -5.15
N GLU A 220 14.34 -22.58 -4.28
CA GLU A 220 14.14 -22.53 -2.85
C GLU A 220 14.54 -21.15 -2.29
N TYR A 221 13.53 -20.40 -1.87
CA TYR A 221 13.68 -19.10 -1.23
C TYR A 221 13.05 -19.13 0.15
N GLN A 222 13.66 -18.47 1.12
CA GLN A 222 13.03 -18.19 2.40
C GLN A 222 12.53 -16.75 2.42
N LEU A 223 11.25 -16.58 2.68
CA LEU A 223 10.63 -15.29 2.97
C LEU A 223 10.57 -15.11 4.47
N GLN A 224 10.97 -13.95 4.97
CA GLN A 224 10.85 -13.57 6.37
C GLN A 224 9.87 -12.40 6.49
N PHE A 225 8.84 -12.56 7.31
CA PHE A 225 7.82 -11.55 7.58
C PHE A 225 8.14 -10.86 8.91
N SER A 226 8.02 -9.54 8.93
CA SER A 226 8.03 -8.78 10.18
C SER A 226 6.72 -8.98 10.94
N ASP A 227 6.70 -8.60 12.22
CA ASP A 227 5.44 -8.28 12.89
C ASP A 227 4.77 -7.07 12.21
N VAL A 228 3.49 -6.81 12.49
CA VAL A 228 2.80 -5.65 11.94
C VAL A 228 3.34 -4.38 12.60
N LEU A 229 3.91 -3.51 11.79
CA LEU A 229 4.31 -2.17 12.18
C LEU A 229 3.06 -1.27 12.10
N LEU A 230 2.38 -1.07 13.23
CA LEU A 230 1.21 -0.18 13.32
C LEU A 230 1.65 1.28 13.14
N ASP A 231 0.84 2.06 12.42
CA ASP A 231 1.12 3.47 12.15
C ASP A 231 1.03 4.32 13.45
N GLU A 232 0.11 3.96 14.35
CA GLU A 232 -0.16 4.65 15.62
C GLU A 232 -0.33 3.64 16.77
N ALA A 233 0.75 2.92 17.10
CA ALA A 233 0.74 1.93 18.17
C ALA A 233 0.63 2.59 19.55
N GLY A 234 -0.41 2.22 20.32
CA GLY A 234 -0.53 2.54 21.74
C GLY A 234 0.52 1.80 22.59
N LYS A 235 0.67 2.22 23.85
CA LYS A 235 1.61 1.57 24.79
C LYS A 235 1.22 0.11 25.00
N GLY A 236 2.10 -0.81 24.60
CA GLY A 236 1.90 -2.25 24.75
C GLY A 236 1.08 -2.90 23.63
N GLU A 237 0.68 -2.15 22.60
CA GLU A 237 0.02 -2.69 21.42
C GLU A 237 1.03 -3.40 20.51
N THR A 238 0.77 -4.66 20.20
CA THR A 238 1.58 -5.42 19.26
C THR A 238 0.71 -6.34 18.41
N ILE A 239 1.11 -6.61 17.17
CA ILE A 239 0.49 -7.66 16.35
C ILE A 239 1.60 -8.49 15.71
N THR A 240 1.78 -9.71 16.22
CA THR A 240 2.81 -10.63 15.74
C THR A 240 2.32 -11.43 14.55
N VAL A 241 3.23 -11.74 13.62
CA VAL A 241 2.94 -12.52 12.41
C VAL A 241 3.53 -13.92 12.51
N SER A 242 2.75 -14.94 12.16
CA SER A 242 3.18 -16.34 12.09
C SER A 242 2.65 -17.05 10.83
N PRO A 243 3.43 -17.89 10.13
CA PRO A 243 4.83 -18.14 10.39
C PRO A 243 5.68 -16.91 10.05
N ARG A 244 6.76 -16.70 10.82
CA ARG A 244 7.72 -15.63 10.52
C ARG A 244 8.56 -15.93 9.29
N THR A 245 8.71 -17.21 8.94
CA THR A 245 9.47 -17.64 7.76
C THR A 245 8.65 -18.60 6.92
N VAL A 246 8.62 -18.38 5.61
CA VAL A 246 7.95 -19.27 4.64
C VAL A 246 8.94 -19.65 3.55
N SER A 247 9.13 -20.95 3.35
CA SER A 247 9.86 -21.45 2.20
C SER A 247 8.97 -21.43 0.95
N MET A 248 9.48 -20.83 -0.12
CA MET A 248 8.88 -20.88 -1.44
C MET A 248 9.53 -21.99 -2.25
N ALA A 249 8.72 -22.89 -2.77
CA ALA A 249 9.15 -23.92 -3.72
C ALA A 249 8.86 -23.51 -5.18
N LYS A 250 7.95 -22.57 -5.39
CA LYS A 250 7.52 -22.08 -6.71
C LYS A 250 7.81 -20.59 -6.83
N ALA A 251 7.97 -20.09 -8.06
CA ALA A 251 8.14 -18.67 -8.33
C ALA A 251 6.90 -17.83 -7.92
N ASP A 252 5.76 -18.47 -7.75
CA ASP A 252 4.51 -17.84 -7.37
C ASP A 252 3.73 -18.79 -6.43
N GLN A 253 3.63 -18.41 -5.15
CA GLN A 253 3.09 -19.26 -4.11
C GLN A 253 2.13 -18.47 -3.22
N ALA A 254 0.97 -19.06 -2.93
CA ALA A 254 0.07 -18.55 -1.93
C ALA A 254 0.70 -18.70 -0.53
N VAL A 255 0.56 -17.66 0.29
CA VAL A 255 1.02 -17.59 1.67
C VAL A 255 -0.20 -17.42 2.55
N VAL A 256 -0.20 -18.05 3.72
CA VAL A 256 -1.21 -17.82 4.76
C VAL A 256 -0.47 -17.33 5.99
N LEU A 257 -0.89 -16.17 6.50
CA LEU A 257 -0.33 -15.54 7.69
C LEU A 257 -1.38 -15.56 8.79
N ARG A 258 -0.95 -15.84 10.01
CA ARG A 258 -1.71 -15.71 11.25
C ARG A 258 -1.21 -14.47 11.97
N LEU A 259 -2.13 -13.56 12.25
CA LEU A 259 -1.87 -12.31 12.97
C LEU A 259 -2.42 -12.48 14.38
N THR A 260 -1.57 -12.31 15.39
CA THR A 260 -1.96 -12.36 16.80
C THR A 260 -1.70 -11.01 17.45
N ALA A 261 -2.78 -10.34 17.84
CA ALA A 261 -2.75 -9.02 18.44
C ALA A 261 -2.76 -9.09 19.97
N ARG A 262 -2.13 -8.09 20.60
CA ARG A 262 -2.19 -7.84 22.03
C ARG A 262 -2.54 -6.39 22.35
N ASN A 263 -3.42 -6.19 23.32
CA ASN A 263 -3.82 -4.89 23.86
C ASN A 263 -4.32 -3.86 22.84
N VAL A 264 -4.80 -4.26 21.66
CA VAL A 264 -5.17 -3.32 20.60
C VAL A 264 -6.38 -2.47 21.01
N ALA A 265 -6.21 -1.15 21.14
CA ALA A 265 -7.30 -0.26 21.50
C ALA A 265 -8.26 -0.01 20.34
N ALA A 266 -9.45 0.47 20.67
CA ALA A 266 -10.55 0.69 19.73
C ALA A 266 -10.20 1.71 18.64
N GLY A 267 -10.87 1.59 17.49
CA GLY A 267 -10.78 2.52 16.37
C GLY A 267 -10.28 1.90 15.07
N GLU A 268 -10.19 2.72 14.04
CA GLU A 268 -9.57 2.36 12.76
C GLU A 268 -8.06 2.23 12.94
N ARG A 269 -7.51 1.09 12.55
CA ARG A 269 -6.09 0.80 12.64
C ARG A 269 -5.49 0.50 11.28
N ARG A 270 -4.24 0.92 11.14
CA ARG A 270 -3.43 0.72 9.95
C ARG A 270 -2.02 0.30 10.35
N GLY A 271 -1.39 -0.48 9.50
CA GLY A 271 0.00 -0.85 9.66
C GLY A 271 0.55 -1.53 8.43
N ARG A 272 1.73 -2.13 8.57
CA ARG A 272 2.39 -2.86 7.49
C ARG A 272 3.18 -4.06 7.97
N ILE A 273 3.19 -5.12 7.16
CA ILE A 273 4.06 -6.29 7.31
C ILE A 273 5.14 -6.17 6.24
N VAL A 274 6.41 -6.16 6.63
CA VAL A 274 7.54 -6.11 5.69
C VAL A 274 8.00 -7.53 5.40
N ILE A 275 8.28 -7.82 4.14
CA ILE A 275 8.81 -9.11 3.70
C ILE A 275 10.26 -8.93 3.28
N ARG A 276 11.12 -9.83 3.74
CA ARG A 276 12.54 -9.91 3.39
C ARG A 276 12.86 -11.31 2.87
N SER A 277 13.95 -11.46 2.13
CA SER A 277 14.50 -12.78 1.80
C SER A 277 15.98 -12.79 2.20
N PRO A 278 16.31 -13.28 3.41
CA PRO A 278 17.70 -13.30 3.85
C PRO A 278 18.54 -14.27 3.01
N GLY A 279 19.79 -13.90 2.73
CA GLY A 279 20.78 -14.79 2.08
C GLY A 279 20.73 -14.86 0.55
N LYS A 280 19.72 -14.27 -0.12
CA LYS A 280 19.68 -14.15 -1.58
C LYS A 280 19.03 -12.81 -1.97
N MET A 281 19.56 -12.12 -2.99
CA MET A 281 18.90 -10.94 -3.58
C MET A 281 17.66 -11.40 -4.37
N VAL A 282 16.55 -11.59 -3.68
CA VAL A 282 15.29 -12.05 -4.27
C VAL A 282 14.27 -10.93 -4.22
N PHE A 283 13.72 -10.58 -5.39
CA PHE A 283 12.61 -9.64 -5.50
C PHE A 283 11.31 -10.35 -5.11
N VAL A 284 11.01 -10.37 -3.82
CA VAL A 284 9.73 -10.83 -3.30
C VAL A 284 8.69 -9.76 -3.60
N ARG A 285 7.56 -10.15 -4.19
CA ARG A 285 6.44 -9.22 -4.39
C ARG A 285 5.15 -9.70 -3.74
N PRO A 286 4.44 -8.80 -3.03
CA PRO A 286 4.88 -7.43 -2.70
C PRO A 286 6.02 -7.44 -1.65
N GLN A 287 6.78 -6.34 -1.52
CA GLN A 287 7.81 -6.22 -0.46
C GLN A 287 7.20 -5.91 0.91
N GLN A 288 5.96 -5.44 0.93
CA GLN A 288 5.20 -5.20 2.14
C GLN A 288 3.72 -5.42 1.89
N PHE A 289 3.00 -5.83 2.93
CA PHE A 289 1.55 -5.83 2.97
C PHE A 289 1.07 -4.68 3.83
N HIS A 290 0.08 -3.93 3.36
CA HIS A 290 -0.58 -2.94 4.20
C HIS A 290 -1.70 -3.64 4.97
N VAL A 291 -1.78 -3.45 6.28
CA VAL A 291 -2.82 -4.06 7.11
C VAL A 291 -3.81 -2.96 7.48
N ARG A 292 -5.11 -3.23 7.33
CA ARG A 292 -6.19 -2.35 7.79
C ARG A 292 -7.24 -3.17 8.51
N PHE A 293 -7.73 -2.64 9.62
CA PHE A 293 -8.83 -3.23 10.38
C PHE A 293 -9.48 -2.17 11.28
N ARG A 294 -10.67 -2.45 11.79
CA ARG A 294 -11.32 -1.64 12.83
C ARG A 294 -11.44 -2.47 14.10
N ALA A 295 -10.79 -2.03 15.17
CA ALA A 295 -10.94 -2.63 16.48
C ALA A 295 -12.18 -2.06 17.17
N SER A 296 -13.14 -2.92 17.50
CA SER A 296 -14.38 -2.54 18.16
C SER A 296 -14.54 -3.32 19.47
N ALA A 297 -15.05 -2.66 20.50
CA ALA A 297 -15.40 -3.34 21.74
C ALA A 297 -16.49 -4.37 21.46
N ALA A 298 -16.42 -5.52 22.14
CA ALA A 298 -17.51 -6.48 22.10
C ALA A 298 -18.68 -5.90 22.90
N GLU A 299 -19.69 -5.40 22.21
CA GLU A 299 -20.89 -4.86 22.85
C GLU A 299 -21.99 -5.92 22.90
N VAL A 300 -22.58 -6.09 24.09
CA VAL A 300 -23.85 -6.80 24.26
C VAL A 300 -24.92 -5.73 24.37
N LEU A 301 -25.76 -5.62 23.33
CA LEU A 301 -26.87 -4.70 23.37
C LEU A 301 -27.96 -5.32 24.24
N VAL A 302 -28.28 -4.64 25.34
CA VAL A 302 -29.50 -4.88 26.08
C VAL A 302 -30.60 -4.14 25.33
N ALA A 303 -31.71 -4.82 25.03
CA ALA A 303 -32.88 -4.16 24.46
C ALA A 303 -33.24 -2.94 25.32
N GLN A 304 -33.63 -1.83 24.68
CA GLN A 304 -34.02 -0.60 25.40
C GLN A 304 -35.10 -0.93 26.45
N ARG A 305 -35.16 -0.11 27.52
CA ARG A 305 -36.05 -0.31 28.69
C ARG A 305 -37.50 -0.62 28.30
N ASP A 306 -37.98 -0.05 27.20
CA ASP A 306 -39.35 -0.19 26.70
C ASP A 306 -39.57 -1.49 25.89
N GLY A 307 -38.49 -2.11 25.41
CA GLY A 307 -38.48 -3.41 24.74
C GLY A 307 -38.39 -4.60 25.69
N VAL A 308 -37.96 -4.39 26.94
CA VAL A 308 -37.92 -5.45 27.97
C VAL A 308 -39.29 -5.53 28.64
N ARG A 309 -40.20 -6.34 28.08
CA ARG A 309 -41.50 -6.60 28.70
C ARG A 309 -41.36 -7.59 29.84
N PHE A 310 -41.22 -7.09 31.07
CA PHE A 310 -41.29 -7.93 32.26
C PHE A 310 -42.69 -8.54 32.46
N GLY A 311 -43.74 -8.05 31.81
CA GLY A 311 -45.12 -8.52 32.03
C GLY A 311 -45.67 -8.10 33.41
N ARG A 312 -46.81 -8.65 33.84
CA ARG A 312 -47.36 -8.35 35.17
C ARG A 312 -46.45 -8.99 36.24
N ILE A 313 -46.14 -8.23 37.29
CA ILE A 313 -45.48 -8.73 38.51
C ILE A 313 -46.57 -8.78 39.58
N ALA A 314 -46.82 -9.96 40.13
CA ALA A 314 -47.82 -10.10 41.18
C ALA A 314 -47.35 -9.39 42.46
N PRO A 315 -48.18 -8.54 43.10
CA PRO A 315 -47.81 -7.90 44.37
C PRO A 315 -47.44 -8.93 45.44
N GLY A 316 -46.35 -8.68 46.16
CA GLY A 316 -45.93 -9.51 47.31
C GLY A 316 -45.25 -10.84 46.96
N LYS A 317 -44.97 -11.13 45.68
CA LYS A 317 -44.23 -12.33 45.28
C LYS A 317 -42.90 -11.97 44.60
N ALA A 318 -41.83 -12.65 45.01
CA ALA A 318 -40.57 -12.61 44.29
C ALA A 318 -40.68 -13.46 43.01
N GLU A 319 -40.54 -12.83 41.85
CA GLU A 319 -40.47 -13.53 40.56
C GLU A 319 -39.08 -13.36 39.95
N THR A 320 -38.55 -14.44 39.37
CA THR A 320 -37.36 -14.40 38.52
C THR A 320 -37.81 -14.37 37.07
N LYS A 321 -37.34 -13.38 36.30
CA LYS A 321 -37.58 -13.30 34.85
C LYS A 321 -36.28 -13.36 34.09
N THR A 322 -36.28 -14.08 32.97
CA THR A 322 -35.15 -14.18 32.05
C THR A 322 -35.27 -13.09 31.00
N ILE A 323 -34.19 -12.34 30.76
CA ILE A 323 -34.10 -11.38 29.66
C ILE A 323 -33.19 -11.99 28.61
N ASP A 324 -33.69 -12.11 27.39
CA ASP A 324 -32.88 -12.52 26.25
C ASP A 324 -32.07 -11.33 25.74
N LEU A 325 -30.76 -11.44 25.79
CA LEU A 325 -29.84 -10.44 25.26
C LEU A 325 -29.50 -10.83 23.82
N ILE A 326 -29.56 -9.86 22.91
CA ILE A 326 -29.16 -10.07 21.51
C ILE A 326 -27.70 -9.61 21.38
N PRO A 327 -26.72 -10.54 21.33
CA PRO A 327 -25.34 -10.16 21.13
C PRO A 327 -25.18 -9.52 19.74
N SER A 328 -24.37 -8.46 19.68
CA SER A 328 -23.90 -7.89 18.42
C SER A 328 -23.18 -8.96 17.60
N GLU A 329 -23.05 -8.77 16.29
CA GLU A 329 -22.29 -9.70 15.44
C GLU A 329 -20.84 -9.88 15.94
N MET A 330 -20.23 -8.80 16.43
CA MET A 330 -18.91 -8.83 17.04
C MET A 330 -18.89 -9.68 18.31
N ALA A 331 -19.88 -9.50 19.20
CA ALA A 331 -20.02 -10.32 20.39
C ALA A 331 -20.26 -11.80 20.03
N ARG A 332 -21.05 -12.10 18.99
CA ARG A 332 -21.24 -13.49 18.49
C ARG A 332 -19.93 -14.09 18.00
N ARG A 333 -19.14 -13.34 17.23
CA ARG A 333 -17.83 -13.76 16.72
C ARG A 333 -16.80 -14.01 17.83
N ILE A 334 -16.76 -13.16 18.84
CA ILE A 334 -15.76 -13.22 19.92
C ILE A 334 -16.17 -14.22 21.03
N ALA A 335 -17.47 -14.33 21.30
CA ALA A 335 -18.00 -15.02 22.48
C ALA A 335 -18.60 -16.41 22.18
N ALA A 336 -18.43 -16.95 20.97
CA ALA A 336 -18.76 -18.36 20.71
C ALA A 336 -18.08 -19.27 21.74
N GLY A 337 -18.85 -19.78 22.70
CA GLY A 337 -18.37 -20.60 23.82
C GLY A 337 -17.83 -19.87 25.06
N LYS A 338 -17.87 -18.53 25.13
CA LYS A 338 -17.39 -17.74 26.30
C LYS A 338 -18.55 -17.21 27.16
N ARG A 339 -18.35 -17.14 28.48
CA ARG A 339 -19.30 -16.51 29.42
C ARG A 339 -19.02 -15.01 29.51
N ALA A 340 -20.04 -14.19 29.31
CA ALA A 340 -19.98 -12.77 29.62
C ALA A 340 -20.51 -12.53 31.05
N ALA A 341 -19.81 -11.72 31.84
CA ALA A 341 -20.33 -11.23 33.10
C ALA A 341 -21.11 -9.95 32.83
N LEU A 342 -22.40 -9.94 33.19
CA LEU A 342 -23.18 -8.72 33.18
C LEU A 342 -22.75 -7.88 34.40
N VAL A 343 -22.06 -6.76 34.15
CA VAL A 343 -21.75 -5.79 35.21
C VAL A 343 -22.89 -4.80 35.28
N LEU A 344 -23.69 -4.91 36.34
CA LEU A 344 -24.80 -4.00 36.61
C LEU A 344 -24.26 -2.67 37.20
N PRO A 345 -24.91 -1.52 36.90
CA PRO A 345 -24.61 -0.25 37.56
C PRO A 345 -24.63 -0.36 39.09
N LYS A 346 -23.68 0.31 39.77
CA LYS A 346 -23.47 0.22 41.22
C LYS A 346 -24.63 0.81 42.05
N ASP A 347 -25.44 1.63 41.40
CA ASP A 347 -26.58 2.37 41.90
C ASP A 347 -27.90 1.59 41.82
N LEU A 348 -27.89 0.35 41.32
CA LEU A 348 -29.05 -0.53 41.44
C LEU A 348 -29.28 -0.92 42.90
N PRO A 349 -30.53 -0.84 43.41
CA PRO A 349 -30.84 -1.23 44.78
C PRO A 349 -30.41 -2.67 45.02
N ALA A 350 -29.68 -2.89 46.11
CA ALA A 350 -29.10 -4.20 46.42
C ALA A 350 -30.21 -5.26 46.49
N PRO A 351 -30.13 -6.35 45.69
CA PRO A 351 -31.12 -7.39 45.76
C PRO A 351 -31.04 -8.10 47.12
N PRO A 352 -32.16 -8.67 47.62
CA PRO A 352 -32.13 -9.54 48.79
C PRO A 352 -31.15 -10.70 48.54
N ARG A 353 -30.36 -11.05 49.55
CA ARG A 353 -29.08 -11.80 49.52
C ARG A 353 -29.05 -13.22 48.90
N SER A 354 -29.98 -13.65 48.05
CA SER A 354 -29.99 -15.01 47.50
C SER A 354 -29.98 -15.07 45.97
N ARG A 355 -28.88 -15.65 45.45
CA ARG A 355 -28.68 -16.25 44.10
C ARG A 355 -28.51 -15.29 42.91
N TRP A 356 -27.25 -15.07 42.52
CA TRP A 356 -26.89 -14.68 41.15
C TRP A 356 -26.81 -15.93 40.26
N ARG A 357 -27.39 -15.91 39.06
CA ARG A 357 -27.14 -16.92 38.01
C ARG A 357 -26.40 -16.24 36.84
N SER A 358 -25.33 -16.89 36.39
CA SER A 358 -24.52 -16.48 35.24
C SER A 358 -25.33 -16.46 33.94
N VAL A 359 -25.05 -15.51 33.04
CA VAL A 359 -25.58 -15.54 31.66
C VAL A 359 -24.69 -16.46 30.82
N ARG A 360 -25.30 -17.45 30.16
CA ARG A 360 -24.64 -18.27 29.14
C ARG A 360 -25.05 -17.72 27.78
N LEU A 361 -24.08 -17.30 26.97
CA LEU A 361 -24.32 -16.98 25.57
C LEU A 361 -24.35 -18.31 24.81
N SER A 362 -25.54 -18.74 24.39
CA SER A 362 -25.69 -19.82 23.41
C SER A 362 -25.63 -19.20 22.01
N GLY A 363 -24.62 -19.60 21.23
CA GLY A 363 -24.43 -19.20 19.83
C GLY A 363 -24.93 -20.27 18.88
#